data_AF-A0A1G8YG51-F1
#
_entry.id   AF-A0A1G8YG51-F1
#
_cell.length_a   1.000
_cell.length_b   1.000
_cell.length_c   1.000
_cell.angle_alpha   90.00
_cell.angle_beta   90.00
_cell.angle_gamma   90.00
#
_symmetry.space_group_name_H-M   'P 1'
#
loop_
_entity.id
_entity.type
_entity.pdbx_description
1 polymer ?
#
loop_
_entity_poly.entity_id
_entity_poly.type
_entity_poly.pdbx_seq_one_letter_code
_entity_poly.pdbx_strand_id
1 'polypeptide(L)'
;MNTALRTAENRTFGPSGDDPIDLIAAALRTDGYIVLPAPLPPAVLGGLLRHFRSIDREHFRRAGIGREDEHQLNRFVRSDKIFWLDNANPAVSAYLAWMETLRLGLNRRLFLGLFDYECHYAYYDRGTFYKKHLDAFKGSTNRVVSSVLYLTPNWQPRDGGELALYSPGEEGLAPEAPPLMKVAPRFGQIVVFLSEEFPHEVLPVQRPRYSVTGWYRVNNSLGDIIDPAS
;
A
#
# COMPACT_ATOMS: atom_id res chain seq x y z
N MET A 1 18.00 -2.48 46.49
CA MET A 1 16.71 -2.21 45.82
C MET A 1 16.99 -1.26 44.67
N ASN A 2 17.02 -1.76 43.44
CA ASN A 2 17.15 -0.89 42.27
C ASN A 2 16.20 -1.44 41.19
N THR A 3 15.00 -0.89 41.17
CA THR A 3 13.93 -1.27 40.26
C THR A 3 14.15 -0.53 38.95
N ALA A 4 14.78 -1.20 37.99
CA ALA A 4 14.90 -0.70 36.63
C ALA A 4 13.49 -0.65 36.01
N LEU A 5 13.03 0.58 35.75
CA LEU A 5 11.87 0.92 34.95
C LEU A 5 12.00 0.25 33.57
N ARG A 6 11.26 -0.85 33.36
CA ARG A 6 10.98 -1.34 32.02
C ARG A 6 9.89 -0.47 31.42
N THR A 7 10.26 0.36 30.45
CA THR A 7 9.32 1.01 29.54
C THR A 7 8.52 -0.07 28.83
N ALA A 8 7.21 -0.11 29.09
CA ALA A 8 6.29 -0.97 28.37
C ALA A 8 6.19 -0.45 26.93
N GLU A 9 6.91 -1.10 26.02
CA GLU A 9 6.62 -1.00 24.59
C GLU A 9 5.19 -1.50 24.38
N ASN A 10 4.31 -0.60 23.97
CA ASN A 10 2.92 -0.90 23.65
C ASN A 10 2.89 -1.69 22.33
N ARG A 11 3.29 -2.96 22.37
CA ARG A 11 3.30 -3.87 21.23
C ARG A 11 1.85 -4.24 20.94
N THR A 12 1.30 -3.67 19.88
CA THR A 12 -0.02 -4.05 19.36
C THR A 12 0.09 -5.43 18.72
N PHE A 13 -0.12 -6.47 19.52
CA PHE A 13 -0.23 -7.83 19.02
C PHE A 13 -1.47 -7.95 18.13
N GLY A 14 -1.32 -8.54 16.95
CA GLY A 14 -2.45 -9.00 16.15
C GLY A 14 -3.20 -10.14 16.87
N PRO A 15 -4.38 -10.56 16.37
CA PRO A 15 -5.19 -11.62 16.99
C PRO A 15 -4.48 -13.00 17.10
N SER A 16 -3.32 -13.19 16.47
CA SER A 16 -2.48 -14.39 16.58
C SER A 16 -1.36 -14.30 17.63
N GLY A 17 -1.12 -13.12 18.24
CA GLY A 17 -0.03 -12.92 19.21
C GLY A 17 1.36 -12.70 18.59
N ASP A 18 1.51 -12.84 17.28
CA ASP A 18 2.75 -12.55 16.56
C ASP A 18 2.86 -11.05 16.22
N ASP A 19 4.09 -10.52 16.22
CA ASP A 19 4.38 -9.16 15.76
C ASP A 19 4.08 -9.05 14.26
N PRO A 20 3.14 -8.18 13.83
CA PRO A 20 2.83 -7.99 12.41
C PRO A 20 4.06 -7.69 11.54
N ILE A 21 5.08 -7.03 12.08
CA ILE A 21 6.31 -6.69 11.36
C ILE A 21 7.13 -7.95 11.06
N ASP A 22 7.21 -8.89 12.02
CA ASP A 22 7.89 -10.17 11.83
C ASP A 22 7.17 -11.01 10.77
N LEU A 23 5.83 -11.04 10.80
CA LEU A 23 5.03 -11.74 9.80
C LEU A 23 5.25 -11.18 8.39
N ILE A 24 5.21 -9.85 8.24
CA ILE A 24 5.44 -9.20 6.94
C ILE A 24 6.86 -9.50 6.46
N ALA A 25 7.87 -9.35 7.32
CA ALA A 25 9.26 -9.60 6.94
C ALA A 25 9.48 -11.07 6.51
N ALA A 26 8.91 -12.02 7.24
CA ALA A 26 9.03 -13.43 6.91
C ALA A 26 8.39 -13.75 5.55
N ALA A 27 7.15 -13.27 5.33
CA ALA A 27 6.41 -13.52 4.10
C ALA A 27 7.02 -12.81 2.88
N LEU A 28 7.51 -11.58 3.01
CA LEU A 28 8.24 -10.91 1.92
C LEU A 28 9.52 -11.67 1.52
N ARG A 29 10.16 -12.37 2.46
CA ARG A 29 11.35 -13.18 2.17
C ARG A 29 11.01 -14.51 1.48
N THR A 30 9.90 -15.15 1.85
CA THR A 30 9.57 -16.49 1.37
C THR A 30 8.66 -16.48 0.15
N ASP A 31 7.62 -15.68 0.18
CA ASP A 31 6.54 -15.67 -0.79
C ASP A 31 6.48 -14.37 -1.59
N GLY A 32 7.13 -13.31 -1.11
CA GLY A 32 7.16 -11.98 -1.75
C GLY A 32 5.91 -11.13 -1.51
N TYR A 33 4.90 -11.64 -0.81
CA TYR A 33 3.68 -10.91 -0.46
C TYR A 33 3.02 -11.45 0.82
N ILE A 34 2.11 -10.65 1.41
CA ILE A 34 1.25 -11.06 2.53
C ILE A 34 -0.07 -10.30 2.52
N VAL A 35 -1.13 -10.95 3.01
CA VAL A 35 -2.41 -10.32 3.33
C VAL A 35 -2.68 -10.43 4.83
N LEU A 36 -2.84 -9.29 5.51
CA LEU A 36 -3.14 -9.23 6.94
C LEU A 36 -4.51 -8.59 7.18
N PRO A 37 -5.38 -9.19 8.03
CA PRO A 37 -6.78 -8.77 8.13
C PRO A 37 -7.02 -7.42 8.79
N ALA A 38 -6.24 -7.04 9.80
CA ALA A 38 -6.33 -5.73 10.46
C ALA A 38 -5.14 -5.52 11.43
N PRO A 39 -3.93 -5.23 10.93
CA PRO A 39 -2.77 -5.05 11.82
C PRO A 39 -2.75 -3.67 12.51
N LEU A 40 -3.58 -2.72 12.09
CA LEU A 40 -3.65 -1.39 12.69
C LEU A 40 -4.77 -1.27 13.72
N PRO A 41 -4.61 -0.42 14.76
CA PRO A 41 -5.65 -0.19 15.75
C PRO A 41 -6.97 0.34 15.13
N PRO A 42 -8.15 -0.09 15.63
CA PRO A 42 -9.45 0.39 15.13
C PRO A 42 -9.61 1.91 15.14
N ALA A 43 -8.98 2.60 16.11
CA ALA A 43 -9.00 4.06 16.19
C ALA A 43 -8.33 4.72 14.98
N VAL A 44 -7.20 4.17 14.51
CA VAL A 44 -6.49 4.65 13.32
C VAL A 44 -7.34 4.39 12.08
N LEU A 45 -7.85 3.16 11.91
CA LEU A 45 -8.69 2.79 10.76
C LEU A 45 -9.96 3.66 10.66
N GLY A 46 -10.66 3.85 11.79
CA GLY A 46 -11.82 4.71 11.85
C GLY A 46 -11.48 6.18 11.59
N GLY A 47 -10.32 6.65 12.06
CA GLY A 47 -9.81 7.99 11.80
C GLY A 47 -9.51 8.24 10.33
N LEU A 48 -8.80 7.30 9.67
CA LEU A 48 -8.53 7.37 8.24
C LEU A 48 -9.81 7.40 7.41
N LEU A 49 -10.81 6.57 7.74
CA LEU A 49 -12.08 6.58 7.04
C LEU A 49 -12.86 7.89 7.24
N ARG A 50 -12.84 8.46 8.46
CA ARG A 50 -13.46 9.76 8.72
C ARG A 50 -12.77 10.86 7.91
N HIS A 51 -11.45 10.86 7.89
CA HIS A 51 -10.67 11.83 7.12
C HIS A 51 -10.94 11.71 5.62
N PHE A 52 -10.90 10.50 5.06
CA PHE A 52 -11.26 10.25 3.66
C PHE A 52 -12.66 10.80 3.30
N ARG A 53 -13.62 10.66 4.22
CA ARG A 53 -15.00 11.13 4.03
C ARG A 53 -15.16 12.64 4.21
N SER A 54 -14.27 13.31 4.93
CA SER A 54 -14.31 14.77 5.10
C SER A 54 -13.69 15.54 3.94
N ILE A 55 -12.84 14.89 3.13
CA ILE A 55 -12.21 15.52 1.97
C ILE A 55 -13.25 15.66 0.84
N ASP A 56 -13.41 16.89 0.34
CA ASP A 56 -14.22 17.14 -0.85
C ASP A 56 -13.68 16.35 -2.05
N ARG A 57 -14.57 15.75 -2.83
CA ARG A 57 -14.23 14.97 -4.02
C ARG A 57 -13.53 15.80 -5.10
N GLU A 58 -13.65 17.12 -5.07
CA GLU A 58 -12.90 18.03 -5.96
C GLU A 58 -11.39 18.05 -5.67
N HIS A 59 -10.98 17.80 -4.42
CA HIS A 59 -9.55 17.72 -4.07
C HIS A 59 -8.90 16.41 -4.53
N PHE A 60 -9.69 15.41 -4.91
CA PHE A 60 -9.16 14.19 -5.48
C PHE A 60 -8.76 14.41 -6.94
N ARG A 61 -7.47 14.29 -7.21
CA ARG A 61 -6.92 14.41 -8.56
C ARG A 61 -7.06 13.08 -9.29
N ARG A 62 -7.22 13.12 -10.61
CA ARG A 62 -7.22 11.90 -11.42
C ARG A 62 -5.82 11.29 -11.37
N ALA A 63 -5.74 9.98 -11.17
CA ALA A 63 -4.46 9.32 -11.13
C ALA A 63 -3.84 9.29 -12.54
N GLY A 64 -2.54 9.61 -12.62
CA GLY A 64 -1.74 9.48 -13.83
C GLY A 64 -0.86 8.24 -13.80
N ILE A 65 -0.15 8.01 -14.91
CA ILE A 65 0.90 7.00 -15.05
C ILE A 65 2.18 7.75 -15.47
N GLY A 66 3.33 7.41 -14.90
CA GLY A 66 4.63 8.04 -15.23
C GLY A 66 5.10 9.09 -14.22
N ARG A 67 6.34 9.59 -14.41
CA ARG A 67 7.00 10.63 -13.59
C ARG A 67 6.43 12.03 -13.86
N GLU A 68 6.81 13.00 -13.02
CA GLU A 68 6.33 14.39 -12.96
C GLU A 68 6.19 15.13 -14.32
N ASP A 69 7.01 14.81 -15.33
CA ASP A 69 6.95 15.44 -16.67
C ASP A 69 6.20 14.62 -17.75
N GLU A 70 5.87 13.36 -17.47
CA GLU A 70 5.18 12.45 -18.40
C GLU A 70 3.89 11.87 -17.78
N HIS A 71 3.15 12.68 -17.02
CA HIS A 71 1.82 12.32 -16.52
C HIS A 71 0.83 12.13 -17.67
N GLN A 72 0.88 10.97 -18.34
CA GLN A 72 -0.16 10.59 -19.28
C GLN A 72 -1.38 10.12 -18.50
N LEU A 73 -2.44 10.93 -18.55
CA LEU A 73 -3.78 10.60 -18.03
C LEU A 73 -4.44 9.52 -18.90
N ASN A 74 -3.87 8.31 -18.92
CA ASN A 74 -4.38 7.22 -19.74
C ASN A 74 -5.56 6.51 -19.05
N ARG A 75 -6.78 6.97 -19.38
CA ARG A 75 -8.07 6.40 -18.95
C ARG A 75 -8.21 4.91 -19.26
N PHE A 76 -7.50 4.41 -20.27
CA PHE A 76 -7.58 3.01 -20.65
C PHE A 76 -6.80 2.10 -19.71
N VAL A 77 -5.96 2.64 -18.83
CA VAL A 77 -5.13 1.87 -17.91
C VAL A 77 -5.62 2.02 -16.47
N ARG A 78 -5.91 3.25 -16.01
CA ARG A 78 -6.49 3.50 -14.68
C ARG A 78 -7.52 4.62 -14.69
N SER A 79 -8.51 4.50 -13.82
CA SER A 79 -9.68 5.41 -13.79
C SER A 79 -10.03 5.92 -12.38
N ASP A 80 -9.20 5.61 -11.39
CA ASP A 80 -9.34 6.07 -10.02
C ASP A 80 -8.90 7.52 -9.82
N LYS A 81 -9.29 8.07 -8.67
CA LYS A 81 -8.85 9.38 -8.20
C LYS A 81 -8.05 9.24 -6.92
N ILE A 82 -7.03 10.07 -6.74
CA ILE A 82 -6.10 10.00 -5.61
C ILE A 82 -6.02 11.32 -4.85
N PHE A 83 -5.65 11.21 -3.57
CA PHE A 83 -5.33 12.34 -2.70
C PHE A 83 -4.09 11.98 -1.89
N TRP A 84 -2.97 12.65 -2.17
CA TRP A 84 -1.69 12.41 -1.48
C TRP A 84 -1.80 12.76 0.00
N LEU A 85 -1.14 11.95 0.83
CA LEU A 85 -1.23 12.04 2.28
C LEU A 85 0.03 12.64 2.87
N ASP A 86 -0.15 13.49 3.87
CA ASP A 86 0.89 14.10 4.68
C ASP A 86 0.56 13.96 6.18
N ASN A 87 1.39 14.54 7.04
CA ASN A 87 1.19 14.50 8.49
C ASN A 87 0.14 15.49 9.03
N ALA A 88 -0.62 16.19 8.18
CA ALA A 88 -1.54 17.25 8.63
C ALA A 88 -2.75 16.70 9.42
N ASN A 89 -3.16 15.45 9.17
CA ASN A 89 -4.27 14.82 9.89
C ASN A 89 -3.76 13.84 10.97
N PRO A 90 -4.26 13.88 12.22
CA PRO A 90 -3.80 12.99 13.28
C PRO A 90 -3.93 11.48 12.99
N ALA A 91 -4.98 11.06 12.29
CA ALA A 91 -5.15 9.65 11.94
C ALA A 91 -4.20 9.22 10.81
N VAL A 92 -3.90 10.13 9.88
CA VAL A 92 -2.90 9.90 8.84
C VAL A 92 -1.51 9.86 9.45
N SER A 93 -1.17 10.80 10.35
CA SER A 93 0.11 10.79 11.06
C SER A 93 0.31 9.51 11.88
N ALA A 94 -0.73 9.03 12.58
CA ALA A 94 -0.66 7.74 13.27
C ALA A 94 -0.45 6.54 12.33
N TYR A 95 -1.05 6.57 11.14
CA TYR A 95 -0.80 5.57 10.09
C TYR A 95 0.64 5.64 9.57
N LEU A 96 1.14 6.85 9.25
CA LEU A 96 2.51 7.06 8.78
C LEU A 96 3.54 6.64 9.83
N ALA A 97 3.28 6.87 11.12
CA ALA A 97 4.14 6.38 12.20
C ALA A 97 4.19 4.83 12.27
N TRP A 98 3.07 4.15 12.01
CA TRP A 98 3.06 2.70 11.89
C TRP A 98 3.84 2.22 10.66
N MET A 99 3.70 2.89 9.51
CA MET A 99 4.49 2.60 8.31
C MET A 99 5.99 2.86 8.55
N GLU A 100 6.37 3.87 9.31
CA GLU A 100 7.76 4.10 9.69
C GLU A 100 8.31 2.97 10.57
N THR A 101 7.51 2.48 11.52
CA THR A 101 7.88 1.32 12.33
C THR A 101 8.08 0.08 11.47
N LEU A 102 7.22 -0.12 10.47
CA LEU A 102 7.35 -1.19 9.50
C LEU A 102 8.62 -1.02 8.64
N ARG A 103 8.93 0.17 8.13
CA ARG A 103 10.15 0.47 7.36
C ARG A 103 11.41 0.06 8.11
N LEU A 104 11.54 0.55 9.35
CA LEU A 104 12.66 0.22 10.23
C LEU A 104 12.75 -1.28 10.51
N GLY A 105 11.58 -1.89 10.74
CA GLY A 105 11.44 -3.32 10.98
C GLY A 105 11.89 -4.19 9.81
N LEU A 106 11.49 -3.83 8.59
CA LEU A 106 11.88 -4.51 7.35
C LEU A 106 13.37 -4.31 7.06
N ASN A 107 13.89 -3.09 7.19
CA ASN A 107 15.32 -2.81 6.99
C ASN A 107 16.21 -3.65 7.91
N ARG A 108 15.83 -3.79 9.19
CA ARG A 108 16.59 -4.59 10.15
C ARG A 108 16.62 -6.08 9.81
N ARG A 109 15.55 -6.60 9.19
CA ARG A 109 15.35 -8.04 8.98
C ARG A 109 15.75 -8.52 7.59
N LEU A 110 15.59 -7.64 6.60
CA LEU A 110 15.71 -7.97 5.18
C LEU A 110 16.78 -7.12 4.48
N PHE A 111 17.37 -6.13 5.15
CA PHE A 111 18.41 -5.26 4.60
C PHE A 111 18.00 -4.54 3.29
N LEU A 112 16.71 -4.21 3.14
CA LEU A 112 16.15 -3.62 1.92
C LEU A 112 16.58 -2.17 1.65
N GLY A 113 17.15 -1.47 2.62
CA GLY A 113 17.59 -0.08 2.47
C GLY A 113 16.46 0.93 2.23
N LEU A 114 15.22 0.59 2.62
CA LEU A 114 14.04 1.44 2.47
C LEU A 114 14.29 2.79 3.16
N PHE A 115 14.14 3.88 2.42
CA PHE A 115 14.49 5.23 2.82
C PHE A 115 13.25 6.08 3.12
N ASP A 116 12.31 6.15 2.19
CA ASP A 116 11.11 6.98 2.29
C ASP A 116 9.83 6.15 2.05
N TYR A 117 8.67 6.69 2.45
CA TYR A 117 7.36 6.10 2.24
C TYR A 117 6.37 7.15 1.74
N GLU A 118 5.94 7.01 0.50
CA GLU A 118 4.92 7.88 -0.10
C GLU A 118 3.57 7.14 -0.14
N CYS A 119 2.46 7.84 0.11
CA CYS A 119 1.14 7.22 0.03
C CYS A 119 0.02 8.21 -0.30
N HIS A 120 -1.07 7.67 -0.82
CA HIS A 120 -2.27 8.44 -1.13
C HIS A 120 -3.53 7.64 -0.80
N TYR A 121 -4.63 8.34 -0.53
CA TYR A 121 -5.95 7.74 -0.68
C TYR A 121 -6.19 7.42 -2.15
N ALA A 122 -6.82 6.28 -2.42
CA ALA A 122 -7.34 5.93 -3.74
C ALA A 122 -8.86 5.76 -3.65
N TYR A 123 -9.57 6.42 -4.56
CA TYR A 123 -11.01 6.39 -4.70
C TYR A 123 -11.39 5.80 -6.05
N TYR A 124 -12.05 4.65 -5.99
CA TYR A 124 -12.63 3.96 -7.13
C TYR A 124 -14.15 4.14 -7.07
N ASP A 125 -14.72 4.86 -8.02
CA ASP A 125 -16.18 4.96 -8.19
C ASP A 125 -16.71 3.78 -9.02
N ARG A 126 -18.04 3.57 -9.03
CA ARG A 126 -18.65 2.47 -9.78
C ARG A 126 -18.13 2.39 -11.23
N GLY A 127 -17.69 1.21 -11.64
CA GLY A 127 -17.15 0.92 -12.97
C GLY A 127 -15.66 1.26 -13.14
N THR A 128 -15.02 1.89 -12.15
CA THR A 128 -13.57 2.14 -12.20
C THR A 128 -12.76 0.87 -11.94
N PHE A 129 -11.54 0.88 -12.47
CA PHE A 129 -10.60 -0.23 -12.45
C PHE A 129 -9.16 0.30 -12.58
N TYR A 130 -8.20 -0.58 -12.35
CA TYR A 130 -6.79 -0.39 -12.70
C TYR A 130 -6.30 -1.67 -13.35
N LYS A 131 -5.96 -1.63 -14.65
CA LYS A 131 -5.47 -2.79 -15.39
C LYS A 131 -4.18 -3.36 -14.80
N LYS A 132 -3.90 -4.62 -15.12
CA LYS A 132 -2.65 -5.33 -14.81
C LYS A 132 -1.42 -4.45 -15.08
N HIS A 133 -0.62 -4.23 -14.05
CA HIS A 133 0.60 -3.44 -14.08
C HIS A 133 1.59 -3.91 -13.01
N LEU A 134 2.82 -3.42 -13.10
CA LEU A 134 3.81 -3.45 -12.03
C LEU A 134 3.93 -2.05 -11.43
N ASP A 135 4.19 -1.96 -10.12
CA ASP A 135 4.44 -0.69 -9.44
C ASP A 135 5.84 -0.14 -9.71
N ALA A 136 6.75 -1.03 -10.09
CA ALA A 136 8.12 -0.76 -10.45
C ALA A 136 8.56 -1.68 -11.58
N PHE A 137 9.10 -1.14 -12.67
CA PHE A 137 9.84 -1.95 -13.63
C PHE A 137 11.29 -2.04 -13.20
N LYS A 138 11.92 -3.20 -13.40
CA LYS A 138 13.33 -3.45 -13.04
C LYS A 138 14.23 -2.29 -13.48
N GLY A 139 14.85 -1.63 -12.52
CA GLY A 139 15.83 -0.55 -12.74
C GLY A 139 15.23 0.82 -13.10
N SER A 140 13.91 1.00 -13.05
CA SER A 140 13.23 2.25 -13.48
C SER A 140 12.70 3.10 -12.32
N THR A 141 12.35 2.47 -11.19
CA THR A 141 11.86 3.16 -9.99
C THR A 141 12.68 2.70 -8.79
N ASN A 142 12.65 3.51 -7.75
CA ASN A 142 13.21 3.16 -6.46
C ASN A 142 12.18 2.50 -5.53
N ARG A 143 10.99 2.12 -6.01
CA ARG A 143 9.95 1.48 -5.19
C ARG A 143 10.26 -0.01 -5.01
N VAL A 144 10.39 -0.43 -3.76
CA VAL A 144 10.80 -1.81 -3.41
C VAL A 144 9.63 -2.60 -2.82
N VAL A 145 8.83 -1.97 -1.96
CA VAL A 145 7.70 -2.63 -1.28
C VAL A 145 6.44 -1.78 -1.44
N SER A 146 5.38 -2.39 -1.95
CA SER A 146 4.06 -1.81 -2.11
C SER A 146 3.16 -2.20 -0.95
N SER A 147 2.23 -1.31 -0.58
CA SER A 147 1.18 -1.60 0.39
C SER A 147 -0.18 -1.04 -0.03
N VAL A 148 -1.24 -1.78 0.28
CA VAL A 148 -2.63 -1.39 0.04
C VAL A 148 -3.46 -1.69 1.29
N LEU A 149 -3.88 -0.64 2.01
CA LEU A 149 -4.77 -0.73 3.17
C LEU A 149 -6.22 -0.39 2.76
N TYR A 150 -7.15 -1.31 2.99
CA TYR A 150 -8.54 -1.13 2.62
C TYR A 150 -9.36 -0.40 3.68
N LEU A 151 -10.14 0.59 3.25
CA LEU A 151 -10.95 1.44 4.13
C LEU A 151 -12.46 1.32 3.87
N THR A 152 -12.89 0.35 3.06
CA THR A 152 -14.32 0.24 2.71
C THR A 152 -15.07 -0.72 3.64
N PRO A 153 -16.02 -0.23 4.46
CA PRO A 153 -16.79 -1.08 5.37
C PRO A 153 -17.79 -1.96 4.62
N ASN A 154 -18.09 -3.13 5.20
CA ASN A 154 -19.18 -4.02 4.80
C ASN A 154 -19.10 -4.52 3.33
N TRP A 155 -17.89 -4.68 2.79
CA TRP A 155 -17.68 -5.16 1.42
C TRP A 155 -18.23 -6.58 1.21
N GLN A 156 -18.96 -6.79 0.12
CA GLN A 156 -19.56 -8.07 -0.26
C GLN A 156 -18.97 -8.62 -1.56
N PRO A 157 -18.98 -9.94 -1.80
CA PRO A 157 -18.47 -10.51 -3.06
C PRO A 157 -19.08 -9.90 -4.33
N ARG A 158 -20.37 -9.54 -4.30
CA ARG A 158 -21.07 -8.89 -5.43
C ARG A 158 -20.55 -7.48 -5.77
N ASP A 159 -19.79 -6.87 -4.87
CA ASP A 159 -19.30 -5.51 -5.04
C ASP A 159 -18.06 -5.44 -5.96
N GLY A 160 -17.44 -6.58 -6.30
CA GLY A 160 -16.24 -6.68 -7.14
C GLY A 160 -15.02 -6.03 -6.48
N GLY A 161 -14.18 -5.35 -7.27
CA GLY A 161 -13.12 -4.49 -6.73
C GLY A 161 -11.93 -5.19 -6.09
N GLU A 162 -11.80 -6.50 -6.29
CA GLU A 162 -10.68 -7.28 -5.76
C GLU A 162 -9.36 -6.80 -6.36
N LEU A 163 -8.31 -6.85 -5.56
CA LEU A 163 -6.95 -6.77 -6.04
C LEU A 163 -6.54 -8.17 -6.49
N ALA A 164 -6.36 -8.37 -7.79
CA ALA A 164 -5.85 -9.60 -8.36
C ALA A 164 -4.32 -9.52 -8.45
N LEU A 165 -3.61 -10.41 -7.75
CA LEU A 165 -2.15 -10.56 -7.84
C LEU A 165 -1.84 -11.72 -8.78
N TYR A 166 -0.82 -11.56 -9.62
CA TYR A 166 -0.34 -12.58 -10.55
C TYR A 166 1.05 -13.05 -10.13
N SER A 167 1.38 -14.29 -10.48
CA SER A 167 2.72 -14.81 -10.27
C SER A 167 3.75 -13.99 -11.06
N PRO A 168 4.98 -13.83 -10.54
CA PRO A 168 6.09 -13.29 -11.31
C PRO A 168 6.30 -14.13 -12.58
N GLY A 169 6.39 -13.49 -13.75
CA GLY A 169 6.70 -14.15 -15.04
C GLY A 169 8.04 -13.68 -15.60
N GLU A 170 8.62 -14.43 -16.54
CA GLU A 170 9.94 -14.12 -17.15
C GLU A 170 10.02 -12.70 -17.74
N GLU A 171 8.88 -12.13 -18.16
CA GLU A 171 8.76 -10.72 -18.57
C GLU A 171 7.47 -10.07 -18.03
N GLY A 172 7.26 -10.09 -16.70
CA GLY A 172 6.47 -9.09 -15.96
C GLY A 172 4.97 -8.89 -16.27
N LEU A 173 4.41 -9.38 -17.37
CA LEU A 173 3.02 -9.16 -17.78
C LEU A 173 2.56 -10.30 -18.71
N ALA A 174 2.76 -11.56 -18.33
CA ALA A 174 2.19 -12.69 -19.08
C ALA A 174 0.66 -12.47 -19.24
N PRO A 175 0.13 -12.33 -20.48
CA PRO A 175 -1.22 -11.83 -20.68
C PRO A 175 -2.31 -12.76 -20.13
N GLU A 176 -2.08 -14.07 -20.15
CA GLU A 176 -3.13 -15.09 -20.04
C GLU A 176 -3.09 -15.94 -18.74
N ALA A 177 -2.14 -15.70 -17.85
CA ALA A 177 -2.09 -16.47 -16.60
C ALA A 177 -3.23 -16.06 -15.64
N PRO A 178 -3.93 -17.02 -15.00
CA PRO A 178 -4.89 -16.70 -13.96
C PRO A 178 -4.18 -16.02 -12.77
N PRO A 179 -4.88 -15.17 -12.00
CA PRO A 179 -4.29 -14.56 -10.83
C PRO A 179 -3.91 -15.63 -9.80
N LEU A 180 -2.74 -15.47 -9.19
CA LEU A 180 -2.28 -16.24 -8.03
C LEU A 180 -3.30 -16.16 -6.90
N MET A 181 -3.86 -14.97 -6.69
CA MET A 181 -4.94 -14.75 -5.73
C MET A 181 -5.77 -13.51 -6.06
N LYS A 182 -6.98 -13.45 -5.51
CA LYS A 182 -7.84 -12.26 -5.50
C LYS A 182 -8.13 -11.86 -4.06
N VAL A 183 -7.78 -10.61 -3.71
CA VAL A 183 -7.97 -10.06 -2.36
C VAL A 183 -9.17 -9.11 -2.37
N ALA A 184 -10.21 -9.48 -1.64
CA ALA A 184 -11.38 -8.62 -1.46
C ALA A 184 -11.03 -7.40 -0.59
N PRO A 185 -11.45 -6.17 -0.92
CA PRO A 185 -11.08 -4.95 -0.20
C PRO A 185 -11.83 -4.77 1.15
N ARG A 186 -11.60 -5.69 2.08
CA ARG A 186 -12.26 -5.72 3.41
C ARG A 186 -11.66 -4.65 4.32
N PHE A 187 -12.52 -3.89 5.01
CA PHE A 187 -12.09 -2.84 5.94
C PHE A 187 -11.00 -3.31 6.92
N GLY A 188 -9.90 -2.55 6.99
CA GLY A 188 -8.76 -2.82 7.86
C GLY A 188 -7.71 -3.76 7.28
N GLN A 189 -8.07 -4.54 6.25
CA GLN A 189 -7.13 -5.48 5.64
C GLN A 189 -6.06 -4.72 4.87
N ILE A 190 -4.81 -5.16 5.03
CA ILE A 190 -3.65 -4.66 4.30
C ILE A 190 -3.05 -5.78 3.46
N VAL A 191 -2.63 -5.43 2.24
CA VAL A 191 -1.80 -6.25 1.37
C VAL A 191 -0.43 -5.59 1.29
N VAL A 192 0.64 -6.37 1.44
CA VAL A 192 2.03 -5.89 1.27
C VAL A 192 2.75 -6.85 0.33
N PHE A 193 3.47 -6.33 -0.67
CA PHE A 193 4.14 -7.15 -1.68
C PHE A 193 5.36 -6.44 -2.29
N LEU A 194 6.27 -7.21 -2.89
CA LEU A 194 7.44 -6.68 -3.60
C LEU A 194 7.02 -5.98 -4.89
N SER A 195 7.38 -4.70 -5.05
CA SER A 195 6.85 -3.81 -6.10
C SER A 195 7.25 -4.22 -7.53
N GLU A 196 8.43 -4.83 -7.70
CA GLU A 196 8.97 -5.25 -9.00
C GLU A 196 8.56 -6.67 -9.41
N GLU A 197 8.02 -7.47 -8.49
CA GLU A 197 7.80 -8.90 -8.72
C GLU A 197 6.35 -9.27 -9.01
N PHE A 198 5.39 -8.55 -8.44
CA PHE A 198 3.98 -8.95 -8.47
C PHE A 198 3.14 -8.05 -9.38
N PRO A 199 2.87 -8.47 -10.63
CA PRO A 199 1.89 -7.78 -11.45
C PRO A 199 0.54 -7.88 -10.76
N HIS A 200 -0.22 -6.79 -10.80
CA HIS A 200 -1.51 -6.75 -10.13
C HIS A 200 -2.50 -5.83 -10.85
N GLU A 201 -3.78 -6.09 -10.63
CA GLU A 201 -4.86 -5.28 -11.16
C GLU A 201 -5.97 -5.09 -10.13
N VAL A 202 -6.66 -3.95 -10.21
CA VAL A 202 -7.90 -3.70 -9.46
C VAL A 202 -9.06 -3.98 -10.39
N LEU A 203 -9.79 -5.06 -10.11
CA LEU A 203 -10.97 -5.45 -10.88
C LEU A 203 -12.07 -4.37 -10.81
N PRO A 204 -12.99 -4.32 -11.79
CA PRO A 204 -14.07 -3.35 -11.80
C PRO A 204 -14.88 -3.36 -10.50
N VAL A 205 -15.12 -2.18 -9.94
CA VAL A 205 -15.93 -2.02 -8.72
C VAL A 205 -17.40 -1.78 -9.07
N GLN A 206 -18.34 -2.32 -8.28
CA GLN A 206 -19.78 -2.07 -8.44
C GLN A 206 -20.32 -0.99 -7.50
N ARG A 207 -19.46 -0.49 -6.59
CA ARG A 207 -19.75 0.58 -5.64
C ARG A 207 -18.46 1.32 -5.27
N PRO A 208 -18.54 2.50 -4.63
CA PRO A 208 -17.38 3.22 -4.11
C PRO A 208 -16.45 2.35 -3.25
N ARG A 209 -15.17 2.27 -3.65
CA ARG A 209 -14.07 1.58 -2.95
C ARG A 209 -12.97 2.58 -2.58
N TYR A 210 -12.53 2.50 -1.34
CA TYR A 210 -11.51 3.37 -0.74
C TYR A 210 -10.35 2.54 -0.18
N SER A 211 -9.13 2.99 -0.45
CA SER A 211 -7.91 2.44 0.12
C SER A 211 -6.87 3.52 0.40
N VAL A 212 -5.87 3.21 1.22
CA VAL A 212 -4.57 3.88 1.19
C VAL A 212 -3.63 2.99 0.38
N THR A 213 -3.03 3.54 -0.67
CA THR A 213 -1.97 2.88 -1.45
C THR A 213 -0.68 3.62 -1.19
N GLY A 214 0.43 2.91 -1.01
CA GLY A 214 1.73 3.54 -0.85
C GLY A 214 2.90 2.61 -1.10
N TRP A 215 4.08 3.22 -1.19
CA TRP A 215 5.30 2.56 -1.64
C TRP A 215 6.48 2.98 -0.78
N TYR A 216 7.27 2.00 -0.35
CA TYR A 216 8.58 2.25 0.21
C TYR A 216 9.61 2.40 -0.90
N ARG A 217 10.42 3.45 -0.81
CA ARG A 217 11.44 3.80 -1.79
C ARG A 217 12.84 3.67 -1.22
N VAL A 218 13.83 3.28 -2.02
CA VAL A 218 15.26 3.41 -1.69
C VAL A 218 15.80 4.76 -2.17
N ASN A 219 16.84 5.28 -1.54
CA ASN A 219 17.48 6.50 -2.02
C ASN A 219 18.37 6.15 -3.23
N ASN A 220 18.01 6.61 -4.42
CA ASN A 220 18.74 6.36 -5.66
C ASN A 220 19.77 7.45 -5.99
N SER A 221 20.35 8.12 -4.98
CA SER A 221 21.46 9.07 -5.14
C SER A 221 22.74 8.36 -5.65
N LEU A 222 22.72 7.87 -6.89
CA LEU A 222 23.85 7.40 -7.66
C LEU A 222 24.12 8.46 -8.74
N GLY A 223 24.94 9.46 -8.38
CA GLY A 223 25.40 10.55 -9.25
C GLY A 223 24.45 11.75 -9.30
N ASP A 224 24.93 12.91 -8.85
CA ASP A 224 24.47 14.33 -8.96
C ASP A 224 22.97 14.70 -9.01
N ILE A 225 22.04 13.76 -8.93
CA ILE A 225 20.60 13.97 -8.93
C ILE A 225 20.09 13.51 -7.56
N ILE A 226 19.80 14.50 -6.73
CA ILE A 226 19.21 14.31 -5.41
C ILE A 226 17.71 14.05 -5.62
N ASP A 227 17.21 12.89 -5.18
CA ASP A 227 15.77 12.64 -5.05
C ASP A 227 15.28 13.44 -3.84
N PRO A 228 14.43 14.48 -4.01
CA PRO A 228 13.95 15.24 -2.87
C PRO A 228 13.11 14.32 -1.98
N ALA A 229 13.39 14.34 -0.67
CA ALA A 229 12.56 13.66 0.31
C ALA A 229 11.15 14.26 0.30
N SER A 230 10.14 13.40 0.42
CA SER A 230 8.73 13.79 0.48
C SER A 230 8.37 14.51 1.78
#